data_AF-A0A485CQP0-F1
#
_entry.id   AF-A0A485CQP0-F1
#
_cell.length_a   1.000
_cell.length_b   1.000
_cell.length_c   1.000
_cell.angle_alpha   90.00
_cell.angle_beta   90.00
_cell.angle_gamma   90.00
#
_symmetry.space_group_name_H-M   'P 1'
#
loop_
_entity.id
_entity.type
_entity.pdbx_description
1 polymer ?
#
loop_
_entity_poly.entity_id
_entity_poly.type
_entity_poly.pdbx_seq_one_letter_code
_entity_poly.pdbx_strand_id
1 'polypeptide(L)'
;MNRGGLTAPQAHEFVREALETFRWHRHATVDKETYQALNQQHRLIADVVCFPGCHINHLTPRTLDIDRVQSLMAEYGIEPKAVIEGPSAPRRTAVTASDQL
;
A
#
# COMPACT_ATOMS: atom_id res chain seq x y z
N MET A 1 -19.44 -9.68 28.09
CA MET A 1 -19.53 -10.64 26.97
C MET A 1 -19.41 -9.86 25.68
N ASN A 2 -18.32 -10.06 24.93
CA ASN A 2 -18.18 -9.48 23.61
C ASN A 2 -19.12 -10.26 22.67
N ARG A 3 -20.10 -9.59 22.07
CA ARG A 3 -20.94 -10.20 21.03
C ARG A 3 -19.99 -10.47 19.87
N GLY A 4 -19.81 -11.71 19.40
CA GLY A 4 -18.80 -12.09 18.40
C GLY A 4 -18.99 -11.49 16.99
N GLY A 5 -19.55 -10.29 16.88
CA GLY A 5 -19.80 -9.55 15.66
C GLY A 5 -20.37 -8.16 15.95
N LEU A 6 -20.37 -7.31 14.92
CA LEU A 6 -20.92 -5.95 14.95
C LEU A 6 -22.27 -5.92 14.23
N THR A 7 -23.19 -5.09 14.72
CA THR A 7 -24.38 -4.70 13.94
C THR A 7 -23.97 -3.82 12.76
N ALA A 8 -24.85 -3.66 11.77
CA ALA A 8 -24.54 -2.81 10.61
C ALA A 8 -24.13 -1.37 11.00
N PRO A 9 -24.82 -0.65 11.90
CA PRO A 9 -24.39 0.69 12.32
C PRO A 9 -23.00 0.69 12.98
N GLN A 10 -22.74 -0.28 13.85
CA GLN A 10 -21.43 -0.42 14.51
C GLN A 10 -20.32 -0.74 13.50
N ALA A 11 -20.59 -1.56 12.48
CA ALA A 11 -19.63 -1.87 11.43
C ALA A 11 -19.30 -0.64 10.57
N HIS A 12 -20.29 0.21 10.27
CA HIS A 12 -20.05 1.46 9.54
C HIS A 12 -19.18 2.43 10.36
N GLU A 13 -19.46 2.58 11.66
CA GLU A 13 -18.63 3.38 12.56
C GLU A 13 -17.21 2.82 12.66
N PHE A 14 -17.08 1.51 12.83
CA PHE A 14 -15.79 0.84 12.88
C PHE A 14 -14.96 1.06 11.62
N VAL A 15 -15.54 0.89 10.43
CA VAL A 15 -14.83 1.14 9.16
C VAL A 15 -14.36 2.59 9.07
N ARG A 16 -15.23 3.55 9.45
CA ARG A 16 -14.88 4.98 9.43
C ARG A 16 -13.70 5.28 10.36
N GLU A 17 -13.72 4.79 11.60
CA GLU A 17 -12.65 5.01 12.57
C GLU A 17 -11.36 4.27 12.19
N ALA A 18 -11.45 3.05 11.67
CA ALA A 18 -10.29 2.29 11.21
C ALA A 18 -9.55 3.00 10.06
N LEU A 19 -10.29 3.64 9.14
CA LEU A 19 -9.70 4.41 8.04
C LEU A 19 -8.82 5.58 8.51
N GLU A 20 -9.09 6.16 9.69
CA GLU A 20 -8.25 7.24 10.24
C GLU A 20 -6.84 6.77 10.56
N THR A 21 -6.65 5.49 10.91
CA THR A 21 -5.32 4.94 11.22
C THR A 21 -4.42 4.89 9.98
N PHE A 22 -5.00 4.70 8.79
CA PHE A 22 -4.28 4.55 7.52
C PHE A 22 -4.27 5.85 6.69
N ARG A 23 -4.87 6.92 7.21
CA ARG A 23 -4.96 8.20 6.52
C ARG A 23 -3.57 8.81 6.35
N TRP A 24 -3.31 9.36 5.17
CA TRP A 24 -2.08 10.13 4.94
C TRP A 24 -2.12 11.47 5.67
N HIS A 25 -1.11 11.74 6.49
CA HIS A 25 -0.89 13.02 7.16
C HIS A 25 0.35 13.70 6.59
N ARG A 26 0.22 14.97 6.14
CA ARG A 26 1.32 15.69 5.48
C ARG A 26 2.37 16.23 6.45
N HIS A 27 2.05 16.33 7.75
CA HIS A 27 2.93 16.90 8.75
C HIS A 27 3.72 15.79 9.45
N ALA A 28 5.04 15.95 9.48
CA ALA A 28 5.90 15.10 10.27
C ALA A 28 5.71 15.39 11.77
N THR A 29 5.89 14.36 12.60
CA THR A 29 5.86 14.43 14.07
C THR A 29 7.18 14.89 14.67
N VAL A 30 8.21 15.03 13.83
CA VAL A 30 9.58 15.41 14.19
C VAL A 30 9.99 16.68 13.44
N ASP A 31 11.02 17.36 13.92
CA ASP A 31 11.61 18.49 13.20
C ASP A 31 12.33 18.04 11.91
N LYS A 32 12.69 19.05 11.09
CA LYS A 32 13.32 18.83 9.79
C LYS A 32 14.69 18.15 9.90
N GLU A 33 15.47 18.48 10.92
CA GLU A 33 16.83 17.93 11.10
C GLU A 33 16.76 16.43 11.42
N THR A 34 15.85 16.05 12.32
CA THR A 34 15.56 14.66 12.69
C THR A 34 15.04 13.88 11.48
N TYR A 35 14.08 14.44 10.72
CA TYR A 35 13.60 13.81 9.50
C TYR A 35 14.74 13.56 8.50
N GLN A 36 15.61 14.55 8.30
CA GLN A 36 16.75 14.43 7.37
C GLN A 36 17.74 13.36 7.83
N ALA A 37 18.06 13.30 9.12
CA ALA A 37 18.94 12.28 9.68
C ALA A 37 18.39 10.86 9.45
N LEU A 38 17.11 10.63 9.77
CA LEU A 38 16.45 9.34 9.56
C LEU A 38 16.35 8.96 8.07
N ASN A 39 16.05 9.94 7.21
CA ASN A 39 15.95 9.72 5.77
C ASN A 39 17.32 9.41 5.13
N GLN A 40 18.41 10.00 5.64
CA GLN A 40 19.77 9.67 5.22
C GLN A 40 20.18 8.25 5.63
N GLN A 41 19.69 7.76 6.77
CA GLN A 41 19.91 6.38 7.18
C GLN A 41 19.14 5.41 6.26
N HIS A 42 17.82 5.56 6.18
CA HIS A 42 17.00 4.79 5.24
C HIS A 42 15.61 5.42 5.06
N ARG A 43 15.15 5.52 3.81
CA ARG A 43 13.83 6.10 3.47
C ARG A 43 12.67 5.46 4.24
N LEU A 44 12.69 4.12 4.39
CA LEU A 44 11.67 3.37 5.15
C LEU A 44 11.64 3.73 6.64
N ILE A 45 12.78 4.07 7.25
CA ILE A 45 12.80 4.45 8.67
C ILE A 45 12.11 5.80 8.84
N ALA A 46 12.43 6.77 7.99
CA ALA A 46 11.76 8.07 8.01
C ALA A 46 10.25 7.94 7.73
N ASP A 47 9.86 7.08 6.80
CA ASP A 47 8.47 6.82 6.44
C ASP A 47 7.63 6.25 7.60
N VAL A 48 8.22 5.37 8.41
CA VAL A 48 7.55 4.75 9.56
C VAL A 48 7.57 5.64 10.81
N VAL A 49 8.70 6.29 11.09
CA VAL A 49 8.92 6.97 12.38
C VAL A 49 8.41 8.41 12.38
N CYS A 50 8.50 9.11 11.24
CA CYS A 50 8.27 10.55 11.20
C CYS A 50 6.80 10.93 11.02
N PHE A 51 5.86 9.99 10.86
CA PHE A 51 4.46 10.29 10.58
C PHE A 51 3.54 9.71 11.67
N PRO A 52 2.36 10.32 11.91
CA PRO A 52 1.46 9.94 13.01
C PRO A 52 0.87 8.52 12.94
N GLY A 53 0.92 7.84 11.79
CA GLY A 53 0.28 6.55 11.59
C GLY A 53 0.81 5.78 10.39
N CYS A 54 0.38 4.52 10.26
CA CYS A 54 0.76 3.63 9.17
C CYS A 54 -0.07 3.92 7.92
N HIS A 55 0.31 4.97 7.20
CA HIS A 55 -0.37 5.35 5.98
C HIS A 55 -0.29 4.25 4.90
N ILE A 56 -1.21 4.30 3.95
CA ILE A 56 -1.21 3.37 2.82
C ILE A 56 -0.04 3.68 1.89
N ASN A 57 0.94 2.78 1.82
CA ASN A 57 2.06 2.88 0.90
C ASN A 57 1.64 2.61 -0.56
N HIS A 58 0.76 1.63 -0.78
CA HIS A 58 0.14 1.35 -2.08
C HIS A 58 -1.14 0.53 -1.91
N LEU A 59 -2.10 0.73 -2.83
CA LEU A 59 -3.24 -0.16 -3.03
C LEU A 59 -3.09 -0.82 -4.40
N THR A 60 -2.97 -2.14 -4.42
CA THR A 60 -2.70 -2.89 -5.65
C THR A 60 -3.98 -3.54 -6.16
N PRO A 61 -4.62 -3.03 -7.23
CA PRO A 61 -5.72 -3.72 -7.86
C PRO A 61 -5.25 -5.02 -8.52
N ARG A 62 -6.15 -6.00 -8.64
CA ARG A 62 -5.86 -7.26 -9.33
C ARG A 62 -6.14 -7.11 -10.83
N THR A 63 -5.19 -7.55 -11.67
CA THR A 63 -5.38 -7.71 -13.12
C THR A 63 -5.29 -9.18 -13.52
N LEU A 64 -5.94 -9.54 -14.63
CA LEU A 64 -5.80 -10.85 -15.26
C LEU A 64 -4.57 -10.95 -16.16
N ASP A 65 -4.11 -9.82 -16.70
CA ASP A 65 -3.01 -9.72 -17.63
C ASP A 65 -2.14 -8.51 -17.26
N ILE A 66 -1.01 -8.77 -16.63
CA ILE A 66 -0.08 -7.73 -16.19
C ILE A 66 0.72 -7.14 -17.35
N ASP A 67 1.01 -7.93 -18.38
CA ASP A 67 1.74 -7.49 -19.56
C ASP A 67 0.90 -6.48 -20.35
N ARG A 68 -0.41 -6.77 -20.50
CA ARG A 68 -1.34 -5.84 -21.14
C ARG A 68 -1.46 -4.55 -20.34
N VAL A 69 -1.62 -4.63 -19.01
CA VAL A 69 -1.68 -3.45 -18.16
C VAL A 69 -0.39 -2.63 -18.28
N GLN A 70 0.78 -3.26 -18.18
CA GLN A 70 2.07 -2.58 -18.28
C GLN A 70 2.23 -1.85 -19.63
N SER A 71 1.81 -2.47 -20.74
CA SER A 71 1.85 -1.84 -22.07
C SER A 71 0.96 -0.58 -22.18
N LEU A 72 -0.15 -0.56 -21.44
CA LEU A 72 -1.12 0.54 -21.46
C LEU A 72 -0.74 1.66 -20.49
N MET A 73 0.03 1.39 -19.42
CA MET A 73 0.29 2.35 -18.35
C MET A 73 0.81 3.71 -18.88
N ALA A 74 1.70 3.70 -19.88
CA ALA A 74 2.21 4.93 -20.49
C ALA A 74 1.13 5.76 -21.20
N GLU A 75 0.16 5.12 -21.87
CA GLU A 75 -0.98 5.80 -22.50
C GLU A 75 -1.87 6.51 -21.46
N TYR A 76 -1.87 6.02 -20.22
CA TYR A 76 -2.59 6.61 -19.08
C TYR A 76 -1.70 7.49 -18.19
N GLY A 77 -0.48 7.84 -18.63
CA GLY A 77 0.42 8.73 -17.89
C GLY A 77 1.07 8.12 -16.65
N ILE A 78 1.12 6.79 -16.57
CA ILE A 78 1.80 6.06 -15.49
C ILE A 78 3.06 5.43 -16.07
N GLU A 79 4.23 5.79 -15.55
CA GLU A 79 5.49 5.14 -15.94
C GLU A 79 5.67 3.84 -15.15
N PRO A 80 5.59 2.65 -15.78
CA PRO A 80 5.81 1.39 -15.07
C PRO A 80 7.29 1.20 -14.76
N LYS A 81 7.58 0.45 -13.68
CA LYS A 81 8.91 -0.17 -13.54
C LYS A 81 9.17 -1.06 -14.75
N ALA A 82 10.42 -1.08 -15.23
CA ALA A 82 10.80 -1.88 -16.39
C ALA A 82 10.73 -3.40 -16.12
N VAL A 83 10.88 -3.82 -14.87
CA VAL A 83 10.91 -5.24 -14.47
C VAL A 83 9.62 -5.60 -13.74
N ILE A 84 8.96 -6.67 -14.20
CA ILE A 84 7.87 -7.33 -13.47
C ILE A 84 8.51 -8.35 -12.51
N GLU A 85 8.23 -8.21 -11.22
CA GLU A 85 8.64 -9.14 -10.19
C GLU A 85 7.72 -10.37 -10.15
N GLY A 86 8.27 -11.56 -9.97
CA GLY A 86 7.52 -12.82 -9.95
C GLY A 86 7.99 -13.83 -10.99
N PRO A 87 7.27 -14.93 -11.17
CA PRO A 87 7.73 -16.05 -11.99
C PRO A 87 7.61 -15.67 -13.49
N SER A 88 8.68 -15.88 -14.27
CA SER A 88 8.76 -15.40 -15.65
C SER A 88 7.88 -16.16 -16.66
N ALA A 89 7.30 -15.41 -17.60
CA ALA A 89 6.42 -15.77 -18.72
C ALA A 89 4.91 -15.97 -18.41
N PRO A 90 4.01 -15.52 -19.33
CA PRO A 90 2.59 -15.82 -19.24
C PRO A 90 2.36 -17.33 -19.33
N ARG A 91 1.87 -17.91 -18.23
CA ARG A 91 1.52 -19.34 -18.14
C ARG A 91 0.02 -19.52 -18.36
N ARG A 92 -0.38 -20.67 -18.88
CA ARG A 92 -1.81 -21.08 -18.97
C ARG A 92 -2.49 -21.10 -17.61
N THR A 93 -1.73 -21.29 -16.54
CA THR A 93 -2.16 -21.21 -15.14
C THR A 93 -1.15 -20.38 -14.36
N ALA A 94 -1.60 -19.31 -13.70
CA ALA A 94 -0.74 -18.54 -12.79
C ALA A 94 -0.36 -19.43 -11.60
N VAL A 95 0.93 -19.39 -11.20
CA VAL A 95 1.47 -20.24 -10.12
C VAL A 95 1.89 -19.43 -8.91
N THR A 96 2.13 -18.11 -9.04
CA THR A 96 2.24 -17.21 -7.88
C THR A 96 1.82 -15.77 -8.21
N ALA A 97 0.96 -15.25 -7.33
CA ALA A 97 0.66 -13.85 -6.97
C ALA A 97 -0.30 -13.84 -5.75
N SER A 98 -0.94 -15.00 -5.46
CA SER A 98 -1.88 -15.19 -4.33
C SER A 98 -1.57 -16.42 -3.45
N ASP A 99 -0.51 -17.18 -3.73
CA ASP A 99 -0.12 -18.40 -2.99
C ASP A 99 0.98 -18.14 -1.92
N GLN A 100 1.09 -16.91 -1.42
CA GLN A 100 1.98 -16.53 -0.32
C GLN A 100 1.25 -15.78 0.81
N LEU A 101 0.09 -16.28 1.21
CA LEU A 101 -0.54 -15.96 2.50
C LEU A 101 -0.88 -17.26 3.25
#